data_AF-A0A932BYZ6-F1
#
_entry.id   AF-A0A932BYZ6-F1
#
_cell.length_a   1.000
_cell.length_b   1.000
_cell.length_c   1.000
_cell.angle_alpha   90.00
_cell.angle_beta   90.00
_cell.angle_gamma   90.00
#
_symmetry.space_group_name_H-M   'P 1'
#
loop_
_entity.id
_entity.type
_entity.pdbx_description
1 polymer ?
#
loop_
_entity_poly.entity_id
_entity_poly.type
_entity_poly.pdbx_seq_one_letter_code
_entity_poly.pdbx_strand_id
1 'polypeptide(L)'
;MADDASNGAPAGGQWPLWEVFTQEQTGQPHEHAGSVHAVDAEQALQNARDVFGRRGKVVSVWVVPTEQITASTPGDAGPFFDPGSDKAYRHPQFYKAPRGVRIY
;
A
#
# COMPACT_ATOMS: atom_id res chain seq x y z
N MET A 1 -5.71 -37.69 8.58
CA MET A 1 -5.41 -36.77 7.46
C MET A 1 -5.60 -35.40 8.06
N ALA A 2 -4.48 -34.80 8.44
CA ALA A 2 -4.38 -33.68 9.37
C ALA A 2 -4.03 -32.43 8.58
N ASP A 3 -4.74 -31.34 8.84
CA ASP A 3 -4.31 -29.96 8.59
C ASP A 3 -5.17 -29.06 9.50
N ASP A 4 -4.88 -29.09 10.80
CA ASP A 4 -5.31 -28.07 11.75
C ASP A 4 -4.47 -26.83 11.47
N ALA A 5 -5.01 -25.92 10.66
CA ALA A 5 -4.39 -24.63 10.37
C ALA A 5 -4.37 -23.83 11.67
N SER A 6 -3.29 -24.00 12.43
CA SER A 6 -2.96 -23.25 13.63
C SER A 6 -2.94 -21.76 13.31
N ASN A 7 -4.07 -21.10 13.54
CA ASN A 7 -4.16 -19.66 13.60
C ASN A 7 -3.24 -19.21 14.75
N GLY A 8 -2.07 -18.67 14.39
CA GLY A 8 -1.06 -18.19 15.33
C GLY A 8 -1.59 -16.98 16.09
N ALA A 9 -2.39 -17.21 17.12
CA ALA A 9 -2.77 -16.17 18.06
C ALA A 9 -1.53 -15.78 18.88
N PRO A 10 -1.14 -14.49 18.91
CA PRO A 10 0.04 -14.06 19.64
C PRO A 10 -0.14 -14.32 21.15
N ALA A 11 0.88 -14.96 21.74
CA ALA A 11 0.93 -15.32 23.14
C ALA A 11 1.03 -14.05 24.02
N GLY A 12 -0.13 -13.48 24.38
CA GLY A 12 -0.19 -12.40 25.38
C GLY A 12 -1.40 -11.50 25.31
N GLY A 13 -2.63 -12.01 25.18
CA GLY A 13 -3.88 -11.23 25.40
C GLY A 13 -4.09 -9.97 24.54
N GLN A 14 -3.14 -9.60 23.68
CA GLN A 14 -3.21 -8.46 22.79
C GLN A 14 -3.64 -8.96 21.42
N TRP A 15 -4.76 -8.43 20.93
CA TRP A 15 -5.20 -8.69 19.56
C TRP A 15 -4.15 -8.18 18.56
N PRO A 16 -3.97 -8.83 17.40
CA PRO A 16 -3.01 -8.37 16.41
C PRO A 16 -3.38 -6.98 15.85
N LEU A 17 -2.35 -6.25 15.40
CA LEU A 17 -2.48 -4.92 14.82
C LEU A 17 -2.75 -5.01 13.31
N TRP A 18 -3.67 -4.16 12.85
CA TRP A 18 -4.09 -4.05 11.46
C TRP A 18 -3.95 -2.61 11.00
N GLU A 19 -3.35 -2.40 9.84
CA GLU A 19 -3.33 -1.11 9.16
C GLU A 19 -4.60 -0.95 8.31
N VAL A 20 -5.19 0.24 8.38
CA VAL A 20 -6.45 0.59 7.72
C VAL A 20 -6.18 1.61 6.63
N PHE A 21 -6.69 1.31 5.43
CA PHE A 21 -6.66 2.24 4.30
C PHE A 21 -8.08 2.54 3.84
N THR A 22 -8.39 3.83 3.67
CA THR A 22 -9.72 4.29 3.28
C THR A 22 -9.68 5.02 1.94
N GLN A 23 -10.74 4.86 1.15
CA GLN A 23 -10.96 5.61 -0.07
C GLN A 23 -12.15 6.54 0.13
N GLU A 24 -11.98 7.84 -0.12
CA GLU A 24 -13.06 8.80 0.06
C GLU A 24 -14.07 8.84 -1.11
N GLN A 25 -13.59 8.63 -2.33
CA GLN A 25 -14.40 8.70 -3.54
C GLN A 25 -13.97 7.62 -4.53
N THR A 26 -14.92 7.07 -5.29
CA THR A 26 -14.64 6.02 -6.27
C THR A 26 -13.61 6.50 -7.29
N GLY A 27 -12.52 5.75 -7.44
CA GLY A 27 -11.43 6.06 -8.37
C GLY A 27 -10.25 6.82 -7.74
N GLN A 28 -10.37 7.27 -6.50
CA GLN A 28 -9.23 7.82 -5.74
C GLN A 28 -8.37 6.70 -5.14
N PRO A 29 -7.08 6.96 -4.85
CA PRO A 29 -6.26 5.98 -4.14
C PRO A 29 -6.80 5.73 -2.73
N HIS A 30 -6.54 4.52 -2.21
CA HIS A 30 -6.70 4.24 -0.79
C HIS A 30 -5.57 4.91 -0.03
N GLU A 31 -5.93 5.71 0.99
CA GLU A 31 -4.98 6.42 1.84
C GLU A 31 -4.95 5.75 3.22
N HIS A 32 -3.76 5.72 3.84
CA HIS A 32 -3.61 5.17 5.19
C HIS A 32 -4.32 6.08 6.20
N ALA A 33 -5.31 5.53 6.91
CA ALA A 33 -6.12 6.26 7.87
C ALA A 33 -5.64 6.06 9.31
N GLY A 34 -4.99 4.93 9.59
CA GLY A 34 -4.49 4.57 10.91
C GLY A 34 -4.52 3.06 11.13
N SER A 35 -4.54 2.63 12.39
CA SER A 35 -4.49 1.21 12.76
C SER A 35 -5.56 0.81 13.78
N VAL A 36 -5.92 -0.47 13.78
CA VAL A 36 -6.90 -1.07 14.70
C VAL A 36 -6.38 -2.41 15.23
N HIS A 37 -6.82 -2.80 16.41
CA HIS A 37 -6.57 -4.14 16.93
C HIS A 37 -7.81 -5.01 16.72
N ALA A 38 -7.64 -6.23 16.21
CA ALA A 38 -8.75 -7.15 15.94
C ALA A 38 -8.23 -8.59 15.84
N VAL A 39 -9.07 -9.56 16.18
CA VAL A 39 -8.68 -10.99 16.15
C VAL A 39 -8.58 -11.58 14.74
N ASP A 40 -9.31 -11.01 13.79
CA ASP A 40 -9.36 -11.44 12.40
C ASP A 40 -9.71 -10.27 11.47
N ALA A 41 -9.71 -10.53 10.16
CA ALA A 41 -9.96 -9.52 9.13
C ALA A 41 -11.40 -8.97 9.16
N GLU A 42 -12.38 -9.80 9.53
CA GLU A 42 -13.79 -9.38 9.55
C GLU A 42 -14.04 -8.41 10.71
N GLN A 43 -13.52 -8.73 11.89
CA GLN A 43 -13.54 -7.84 13.04
C GLN A 43 -12.72 -6.57 12.78
N ALA A 44 -11.58 -6.67 12.08
CA ALA A 44 -10.78 -5.51 11.69
C ALA A 44 -11.58 -4.56 10.78
N LEU A 45 -12.31 -5.09 9.79
CA LEU A 45 -13.19 -4.29 8.92
C LEU A 45 -14.31 -3.60 9.69
N GLN A 46 -14.95 -4.30 10.62
CA GLN A 46 -16.02 -3.73 11.43
C GLN A 46 -15.48 -2.60 12.33
N ASN A 47 -14.37 -2.83 13.02
CA ASN A 47 -13.70 -1.83 13.84
C ASN A 47 -13.26 -0.61 13.00
N ALA A 48 -12.67 -0.84 11.83
CA ALA A 48 -12.25 0.20 10.91
C ALA A 48 -13.44 1.05 10.42
N ARG A 49 -14.56 0.41 10.08
CA ARG A 49 -15.78 1.10 9.68
C ARG A 49 -16.32 1.99 10.81
N ASP A 50 -16.33 1.50 12.04
CA ASP A 50 -16.85 2.23 13.19
C ASP A 50 -15.96 3.40 13.61
N VAL A 51 -14.65 3.30 13.40
CA VAL A 51 -13.69 4.37 13.73
C VAL A 51 -13.60 5.40 12.60
N PHE A 52 -13.40 4.95 11.36
CA PHE A 52 -13.06 5.82 10.22
C PHE A 52 -14.27 6.17 9.33
N GLY A 53 -15.38 5.44 9.40
CA GLY A 53 -16.56 5.63 8.54
C GLY A 53 -17.59 6.67 9.02
N ARG A 54 -17.44 7.23 10.22
CA ARG A 54 -18.52 8.00 10.91
C ARG A 54 -19.03 9.25 10.20
N ARG A 55 -18.28 9.82 9.26
CA ARG A 55 -18.66 11.06 8.53
C ARG A 55 -19.14 10.83 7.10
N GLY A 56 -19.46 9.59 6.73
CA GLY A 56 -20.13 9.27 5.46
C GLY A 56 -19.30 9.52 4.20
N LYS A 57 -18.00 9.76 4.34
CA LYS A 57 -17.08 10.01 3.23
C LYS A 57 -16.31 8.78 2.77
N VAL A 58 -16.43 7.62 3.42
CA VAL A 58 -15.63 6.44 3.07
C VAL A 58 -16.43 5.51 2.17
N VAL A 59 -15.96 5.28 0.94
CA VAL A 59 -16.60 4.40 -0.04
C VAL A 59 -15.99 3.00 -0.08
N SER A 60 -14.73 2.86 0.32
CA SER A 60 -14.03 1.57 0.37
C SER A 60 -13.03 1.56 1.52
N VAL A 61 -12.85 0.40 2.15
CA VAL A 61 -11.92 0.17 3.25
C VAL A 61 -11.11 -1.09 2.97
N TRP A 62 -9.80 -0.99 3.10
CA TRP A 62 -8.88 -2.13 3.15
C TRP A 62 -8.29 -2.25 4.54
N VAL A 63 -8.12 -3.49 4.98
CA VAL A 63 -7.42 -3.83 6.21
C VAL A 63 -6.34 -4.84 5.88
N VAL A 64 -5.15 -4.63 6.43
CA VAL A 64 -3.99 -5.49 6.20
C VAL A 64 -3.33 -5.73 7.56
N PRO A 65 -2.98 -6.99 7.92
CA PRO A 65 -2.19 -7.22 9.13
C PRO A 65 -0.88 -6.46 9.03
N THR A 66 -0.49 -5.74 10.08
CA THR A 66 0.76 -4.96 10.06
C THR A 66 1.97 -5.84 9.75
N GLU A 67 1.95 -7.11 10.17
CA GLU A 67 2.99 -8.11 9.89
C GLU A 67 3.17 -8.42 8.39
N GLN A 68 2.18 -8.15 7.55
CA GLN A 68 2.27 -8.36 6.10
C GLN A 68 2.83 -7.15 5.35
N ILE A 69 3.00 -6.00 6.02
CA ILE A 69 3.51 -4.78 5.42
C ILE A 69 5.03 -4.74 5.58
N THR A 70 5.74 -4.80 4.46
CA THR A 70 7.19 -4.61 4.44
C THR A 70 7.51 -3.17 4.05
N ALA A 71 8.13 -2.42 4.97
CA ALA A 71 8.56 -1.05 4.73
C ALA A 71 10.06 -0.99 4.40
N SER A 72 10.44 -0.12 3.47
CA SER A 72 11.85 0.23 3.23
C SER A 72 12.38 1.10 4.36
N THR A 73 13.66 0.97 4.69
CA THR A 73 14.31 1.88 5.64
C THR A 73 14.76 3.17 4.92
N PRO A 74 14.95 4.29 5.63
CA PRO A 74 15.49 5.51 5.02
C PRO A 74 16.86 5.33 4.34
N GLY A 75 17.64 4.33 4.75
CA GLY A 75 18.93 3.98 4.14
C GLY A 75 18.80 3.29 2.77
N ASP A 76 17.65 2.69 2.48
CA ASP A 76 17.37 2.02 1.21
C ASP A 76 16.92 3.02 0.13
N ALA A 77 16.76 4.30 0.48
CA ALA A 77 16.20 5.30 -0.42
C ALA A 77 17.05 5.56 -1.67
N GLY A 78 18.38 5.43 -1.56
CA GLY A 78 19.28 5.53 -2.72
C GLY A 78 18.98 4.44 -3.76
N PRO A 79 19.15 3.14 -3.43
CA PRO A 79 18.92 2.07 -4.39
C PRO A 79 17.51 1.99 -5.00
N PHE A 80 16.47 2.36 -4.24
CA PHE A 80 15.08 2.25 -4.71
C PHE A 80 14.55 3.49 -5.42
N PHE A 81 15.05 4.69 -5.08
CA PHE A 81 14.49 5.96 -5.58
C PHE A 81 15.50 6.88 -6.27
N ASP A 82 16.79 6.53 -6.33
CA ASP A 82 17.72 7.25 -7.19
C ASP A 82 17.24 7.05 -8.63
N PRO A 83 16.79 8.12 -9.32
CA PRO A 83 16.37 8.00 -10.70
C PRO A 83 17.57 7.43 -11.46
N GLY A 84 17.34 6.74 -12.58
CA GLY A 84 18.40 6.53 -13.56
C GLY A 84 18.85 7.87 -14.17
N SER A 85 19.32 8.80 -13.35
CA SER A 85 19.79 10.15 -13.64
C SER A 85 21.02 10.13 -14.56
N ASP A 86 21.69 8.98 -14.67
CA ASP A 86 22.80 8.74 -15.60
C ASP A 86 22.36 8.18 -16.97
N LYS A 87 21.05 8.13 -17.24
CA LYS A 87 20.49 7.51 -18.47
C LYS A 87 19.95 8.56 -19.44
N ALA A 88 20.83 9.47 -19.85
CA ALA A 88 20.55 10.54 -20.82
C ALA A 88 19.92 10.04 -22.14
N TYR A 89 20.12 8.78 -22.51
CA TYR A 89 19.54 8.13 -23.70
C TYR A 89 18.00 8.07 -23.72
N ARG A 90 17.33 8.32 -22.59
CA ARG A 90 15.85 8.39 -22.53
C ARG A 90 15.30 9.78 -22.85
N HIS A 91 16.18 10.78 -23.00
CA HIS A 91 15.76 12.14 -23.34
C HIS A 91 15.63 12.27 -24.88
N PRO A 92 14.48 12.77 -25.40
CA PRO A 92 14.17 12.80 -26.84
C PRO A 92 15.24 13.48 -27.70
N GLN A 93 16.00 14.41 -27.13
CA GLN A 93 17.05 15.16 -27.82
C GLN A 93 18.27 14.31 -28.23
N PHE A 94 18.47 13.11 -27.67
CA PHE A 94 19.62 12.26 -27.98
C PHE A 94 19.35 11.20 -29.06
N TYR A 95 18.12 11.10 -29.59
CA TYR A 95 17.85 10.28 -30.77
C TYR A 95 18.37 11.01 -32.03
N LYS A 96 19.39 10.46 -32.70
CA LYS A 96 19.70 10.85 -34.08
C LYS A 96 18.58 10.37 -34.98
N ALA A 97 17.65 11.27 -35.32
CA ALA A 97 16.71 11.02 -36.40
C ALA A 97 17.48 10.74 -37.71
N PRO A 98 17.14 9.67 -38.46
CA PRO A 98 17.76 9.42 -39.76
C PRO A 98 17.53 10.62 -40.70
N ARG A 99 18.51 10.94 -41.54
CA ARG A 99 18.35 11.99 -42.56
C ARG A 99 17.20 11.60 -43.50
N GLY A 100 16.08 12.32 -43.39
CA GLY A 100 14.89 12.12 -44.23
C GLY A 100 13.55 12.32 -43.53
N VAL A 101 13.51 12.42 -42.20
CA VAL A 101 12.24 12.63 -41.47
C VAL A 101 11.88 14.12 -41.44
N ARG A 102 10.83 14.51 -42.18
CA ARG A 102 10.17 15.82 -42.05
C ARG A 102 9.17 15.72 -40.90
N ILE A 103 9.42 16.45 -39.83
CA ILE A 103 8.40 16.79 -38.84
C ILE A 103 7.64 17.99 -39.43
N TYR A 104 6.36 17.81 -39.69
CA TYR A 104 5.45 18.90 -40.07
C TYR A 104 4.90 19.59 -38.83
#